data_AF-A0A3B8VMG2-F1
#
_entry.id   AF-A0A3B8VMG2-F1
#
_cell.length_a   1.000
_cell.length_b   1.000
_cell.length_c   1.000
_cell.angle_alpha   90.00
_cell.angle_beta   90.00
_cell.angle_gamma   90.00
#
_symmetry.space_group_name_H-M   'P 1'
#
loop_
_entity.id
_entity.type
_entity.pdbx_description
1 polymer ?
#
loop_
_entity_poly.entity_id
_entity_poly.type
_entity_poly.pdbx_seq_one_letter_code
_entity_poly.pdbx_strand_id
1 'polypeptide(L)'
;MMPLRVLVLTTSVCLIGTKFLDCYSTMSQLEKPEDELNPLGRAAINRVGKRAAIWGVFLLVVIIVAIVGGTAYQQALGLLEDREPNFVEVMTVWAYIILGLAIAGVQAAVAHTNWTGRYSLISRSVAGAYRWLGSWVQG
;
A
#
# COMPACT_ATOMS: atom_id res chain seq x y z
N MET A 1 -23.58 10.79 13.56
CA MET A 1 -23.09 10.07 12.35
C MET A 1 -21.70 10.58 11.88
N MET A 2 -20.72 10.67 12.79
CA MET A 2 -19.31 10.94 12.46
C MET A 2 -18.41 9.71 12.10
N PRO A 3 -18.81 8.42 12.24
CA PRO A 3 -17.83 7.33 12.24
C PRO A 3 -17.22 7.01 10.87
N LEU A 4 -17.96 7.16 9.77
CA LEU A 4 -17.51 6.70 8.45
C LEU A 4 -16.32 7.52 7.91
N ARG A 5 -16.37 8.84 8.08
CA ARG A 5 -15.29 9.76 7.69
C ARG A 5 -14.01 9.49 8.47
N VAL A 6 -14.15 9.27 9.77
CA VAL A 6 -13.04 8.91 10.65
C VAL A 6 -12.44 7.59 10.20
N LEU A 7 -13.25 6.59 9.83
CA LEU A 7 -12.78 5.31 9.30
C LEU A 7 -12.01 5.49 7.99
N VAL A 8 -12.53 6.24 7.01
CA VAL A 8 -11.80 6.51 5.75
C VAL A 8 -10.46 7.17 6.02
N LEU A 9 -10.42 8.21 6.87
CA LEU A 9 -9.18 8.89 7.23
C LEU A 9 -8.21 7.97 7.97
N THR A 10 -8.73 7.15 8.89
CA THR A 10 -7.92 6.18 9.64
C THR A 10 -7.31 5.15 8.69
N THR A 11 -8.08 4.61 7.74
CA THR A 11 -7.58 3.71 6.70
C THR A 11 -6.52 4.38 5.84
N SER A 12 -6.71 5.65 5.43
CA SER A 12 -5.70 6.40 4.68
C SER A 12 -4.40 6.59 5.47
N VAL A 13 -4.50 6.95 6.76
CA VAL A 13 -3.34 7.09 7.65
C VAL A 13 -2.64 5.75 7.83
N CYS A 14 -3.39 4.66 8.02
CA CYS A 14 -2.84 3.31 8.10
C CYS A 14 -2.08 2.96 6.82
N LEU A 15 -2.68 3.12 5.64
CA LEU A 15 -2.05 2.84 4.34
C LEU A 15 -0.74 3.62 4.14
N ILE A 16 -0.76 4.93 4.41
CA ILE A 16 0.42 5.77 4.26
C ILE A 16 1.48 5.39 5.31
N GLY A 17 1.07 5.19 6.56
CA GLY A 17 1.96 4.81 7.65
C GLY A 17 2.62 3.45 7.41
N THR A 18 1.86 2.43 7.01
CA THR A 18 2.40 1.10 6.71
C THR A 18 3.27 1.12 5.47
N LYS A 19 2.94 1.92 4.44
CA LYS A 19 3.81 2.08 3.28
C LYS A 19 5.11 2.81 3.62
N PHE A 20 5.04 3.80 4.51
CA PHE A 20 6.23 4.48 5.02
C PHE A 20 7.15 3.49 5.74
N LEU A 21 6.60 2.67 6.64
CA LEU A 21 7.37 1.63 7.35
C LEU A 21 7.96 0.60 6.40
N ASP A 22 7.18 0.16 5.40
CA ASP A 22 7.64 -0.74 4.34
C ASP A 22 8.84 -0.14 3.59
N CYS A 23 8.70 1.07 3.04
CA CYS A 23 9.78 1.77 2.33
C CYS A 23 10.99 2.05 3.22
N TYR A 24 10.78 2.46 4.47
CA TYR A 24 11.87 2.72 5.42
C TYR A 24 12.63 1.44 5.78
N SER A 25 11.91 0.35 6.07
CA SER A 25 12.52 -0.95 6.38
C SER A 25 13.33 -1.48 5.19
N THR A 26 12.79 -1.39 3.98
CA THR A 26 13.49 -1.75 2.74
C THR A 26 14.71 -0.87 2.52
N MET A 27 14.61 0.44 2.76
CA MET A 27 15.75 1.35 2.65
C MET A 27 16.86 0.98 3.64
N SER A 28 16.52 0.56 4.86
CA SER A 28 17.49 0.18 5.88
C SER A 28 18.20 -1.14 5.59
N GLN A 29 17.56 -2.06 4.86
CA GLN A 29 18.06 -3.43 4.67
C GLN A 29 18.59 -3.75 3.29
N LEU A 30 18.14 -3.03 2.26
CA LEU A 30 18.55 -3.32 0.89
C LEU A 30 19.97 -2.79 0.64
N GLU A 31 21.01 -3.57 0.91
CA GLU A 31 22.40 -3.13 0.72
C GLU A 31 22.77 -3.02 -0.75
N LYS A 32 22.35 -4.01 -1.56
CA LYS A 32 22.65 -4.04 -2.99
C LYS A 32 21.36 -4.09 -3.83
N PRO A 33 21.36 -3.53 -5.06
CA PRO A 33 20.21 -3.66 -5.97
C PRO A 33 19.86 -5.10 -6.31
N GLU A 34 20.82 -6.02 -6.19
CA GLU A 34 20.67 -7.46 -6.44
C GLU A 34 19.79 -8.16 -5.40
N ASP A 35 19.68 -7.58 -4.20
CA ASP A 35 18.84 -8.10 -3.11
C ASP A 35 17.34 -7.82 -3.36
N GLU A 36 17.02 -6.96 -4.33
CA GLU A 36 15.66 -6.65 -4.74
C GLU A 36 15.11 -7.75 -5.65
N LEU A 37 14.15 -8.52 -5.14
CA LEU A 37 13.52 -9.62 -5.86
C LEU A 37 12.66 -9.11 -7.04
N ASN A 38 12.15 -7.87 -6.98
CA ASN A 38 11.33 -7.31 -8.04
C ASN A 38 12.20 -6.75 -9.18
N PRO A 39 12.12 -7.31 -10.41
CA PRO A 39 12.92 -6.83 -11.54
C PRO A 39 12.66 -5.36 -11.89
N LEU A 40 11.43 -4.87 -11.68
CA LEU A 40 11.10 -3.45 -11.89
C LEU A 40 11.71 -2.57 -10.79
N GLY A 41 11.69 -3.04 -9.54
CA GLY A 41 12.32 -2.35 -8.41
C GLY A 41 13.83 -2.23 -8.63
N ARG A 42 14.48 -3.33 -9.01
CA ARG A 42 15.90 -3.38 -9.35
C ARG A 42 16.26 -2.45 -10.50
N ALA A 43 15.46 -2.45 -11.58
CA ALA A 43 15.68 -1.55 -12.71
C ALA A 43 15.55 -0.07 -12.31
N ALA A 44 14.58 0.28 -11.47
CA ALA A 44 14.41 1.63 -10.95
C ALA A 44 15.61 2.05 -10.08
N ILE A 45 16.04 1.19 -9.15
CA ILE A 45 17.20 1.44 -8.28
C ILE A 45 18.47 1.68 -9.11
N ASN A 46 18.71 0.86 -10.14
CA ASN A 46 19.87 1.00 -11.00
C ASN A 46 19.86 2.28 -11.85
N ARG A 47 18.68 2.82 -12.20
CA ARG A 47 18.56 4.03 -13.02
C ARG A 47 18.62 5.33 -12.24
N VAL A 48 17.89 5.42 -11.12
CA VAL A 48 17.73 6.68 -10.37
C VAL A 48 18.36 6.65 -8.98
N GLY A 49 18.90 5.49 -8.57
CA GLY A 49 19.49 5.28 -7.26
C GLY A 49 18.47 4.80 -6.22
N LYS A 50 18.97 4.04 -5.23
CA LYS A 50 18.18 3.40 -4.15
C LYS A 50 17.22 4.36 -3.45
N ARG A 51 17.72 5.53 -3.01
CA ARG A 51 16.92 6.51 -2.26
C ARG A 51 15.79 7.08 -3.12
N ALA A 52 16.09 7.53 -4.33
CA ALA A 52 15.09 8.13 -5.21
C ALA A 52 14.03 7.10 -5.64
N ALA A 53 14.42 5.87 -5.95
CA ALA A 53 13.48 4.81 -6.33
C ALA A 53 12.49 4.48 -5.21
N ILE A 54 12.99 4.24 -3.99
CA ILE A 54 12.14 3.85 -2.84
C ILE A 54 11.19 5.01 -2.45
N TRP A 55 11.71 6.22 -2.30
CA TRP A 55 10.88 7.37 -1.92
C TRP A 55 9.96 7.84 -3.05
N GLY A 56 10.34 7.61 -4.31
CA GLY A 56 9.47 7.85 -5.47
C GLY A 56 8.24 6.96 -5.46
N VAL A 57 8.40 5.66 -5.15
CA VAL A 57 7.27 4.74 -4.98
C VAL A 57 6.41 5.14 -3.79
N PHE A 58 7.01 5.55 -2.67
CA PHE A 58 6.26 6.07 -1.52
C PHE A 58 5.41 7.28 -1.91
N LEU A 59 5.99 8.27 -2.59
CA LEU A 59 5.28 9.47 -3.05
C LEU A 59 4.13 9.12 -3.98
N LEU A 60 4.35 8.20 -4.92
CA LEU A 60 3.31 7.72 -5.83
C LEU A 60 2.13 7.10 -5.05
N VAL A 61 2.40 6.28 -4.05
CA VAL A 61 1.35 5.69 -3.20
C VAL A 61 0.61 6.77 -2.41
N VAL A 62 1.31 7.78 -1.87
CA VAL A 62 0.66 8.91 -1.18
C VAL A 62 -0.29 9.65 -2.12
N ILE A 63 0.09 9.88 -3.37
CA ILE A 63 -0.78 10.52 -4.38
C ILE A 63 -2.01 9.65 -4.65
N ILE A 64 -1.83 8.34 -4.86
CA ILE A 64 -2.95 7.41 -5.08
C ILE A 64 -3.90 7.41 -3.89
N VAL A 65 -3.38 7.33 -2.66
CA VAL A 65 -4.19 7.36 -1.43
C VAL A 65 -4.89 8.70 -1.29
N ALA A 66 -4.27 9.82 -1.64
CA ALA A 66 -4.90 11.13 -1.60
C ALA A 66 -6.08 11.23 -2.60
N ILE A 67 -5.91 10.72 -3.82
CA ILE A 67 -6.96 10.73 -4.84
C ILE A 67 -8.10 9.79 -4.45
N VAL A 68 -7.81 8.52 -4.20
CA VAL A 68 -8.82 7.48 -3.95
C VAL A 68 -9.44 7.63 -2.55
N GLY A 69 -8.64 7.95 -1.54
CA GLY A 69 -9.13 8.26 -0.20
C GLY A 69 -9.93 9.56 -0.18
N GLY A 70 -9.55 10.55 -0.99
CA GLY A 70 -10.30 11.78 -1.19
C GLY A 70 -11.68 11.54 -1.81
N THR A 71 -11.77 10.71 -2.85
CA THR A 71 -13.07 10.34 -3.45
C THR A 71 -13.94 9.56 -2.47
N ALA A 72 -13.38 8.58 -1.75
CA ALA A 72 -14.10 7.85 -0.71
C ALA A 72 -14.56 8.79 0.42
N TYR A 73 -13.76 9.79 0.80
CA TYR A 73 -14.14 10.77 1.81
C TYR A 73 -15.31 11.65 1.35
N GLN A 74 -15.29 12.12 0.10
CA GLN A 74 -16.38 12.92 -0.47
C GLN A 74 -17.68 12.11 -0.57
N GLN A 75 -17.60 10.84 -0.97
CA GLN A 75 -18.78 9.99 -0.99
C GLN A 75 -19.29 9.69 0.43
N ALA A 76 -18.40 9.49 1.40
CA ALA A 76 -18.80 9.38 2.81
C ALA A 76 -19.48 10.66 3.35
N LEU A 77 -19.21 11.83 2.77
CA LEU A 77 -19.91 13.08 3.07
C LEU A 77 -21.33 13.06 2.47
N GLY A 78 -21.47 12.67 1.20
CA GLY A 78 -22.75 12.59 0.50
C GLY A 78 -23.73 11.56 1.08
N LEU A 79 -23.23 10.55 1.82
CA LEU A 79 -24.04 9.59 2.58
C LEU A 79 -24.65 10.16 3.87
N LEU A 80 -24.25 11.36 4.28
CA LEU A 80 -24.77 12.04 5.48
C LEU A 80 -25.78 13.14 5.15
N GLU A 81 -25.96 13.46 3.87
CA GLU A 81 -27.01 14.36 3.41
C GLU A 81 -28.36 13.62 3.42
N ASP A 82 -29.45 14.35 3.66
CA ASP A 82 -30.83 13.84 3.64
C ASP A 82 -31.31 13.50 2.22
N ARG A 83 -30.54 12.67 1.51
CA ARG A 83 -30.87 12.08 0.22
C ARG A 83 -30.70 10.57 0.30
N GLU A 84 -31.42 9.85 -0.54
CA GLU A 84 -31.23 8.40 -0.61
C GLU A 84 -29.81 8.08 -1.09
N PRO A 85 -29.02 7.33 -0.30
CA PRO A 85 -27.66 7.02 -0.67
C PRO A 85 -27.65 6.08 -1.87
N ASN A 86 -26.87 6.44 -2.89
CA ASN A 86 -26.70 5.55 -4.04
C ASN A 86 -25.86 4.33 -3.61
N PHE A 87 -26.25 3.14 -4.08
CA PHE A 87 -25.50 1.90 -3.88
C PHE A 87 -24.01 2.06 -4.21
N VAL A 88 -23.67 2.81 -5.27
CA VAL A 88 -22.29 3.06 -5.68
C VAL A 88 -21.49 3.81 -4.61
N GLU A 89 -22.11 4.75 -3.90
CA GLU A 89 -21.46 5.54 -2.86
C GLU A 89 -21.13 4.70 -1.65
N VAL A 90 -22.10 3.90 -1.20
CA VAL A 90 -21.93 2.96 -0.10
C VAL A 90 -20.83 1.94 -0.44
N MET A 91 -20.87 1.38 -1.65
CA MET A 91 -19.87 0.41 -2.10
C MET A 91 -18.47 0.99 -2.14
N THR A 92 -18.28 2.19 -2.68
CA THR A 92 -16.95 2.81 -2.80
C THR A 92 -16.31 3.04 -1.44
N VAL A 93 -17.07 3.55 -0.47
CA VAL A 93 -16.55 3.81 0.87
C VAL A 93 -16.13 2.51 1.56
N TRP A 94 -17.01 1.49 1.55
CA TRP A 94 -16.70 0.21 2.18
C TRP A 94 -15.60 -0.56 1.46
N ALA A 95 -15.57 -0.53 0.13
CA ALA A 95 -14.50 -1.12 -0.66
C ALA A 95 -13.15 -0.48 -0.31
N TYR A 96 -13.09 0.85 -0.21
CA TYR A 96 -11.88 1.56 0.21
C TYR A 96 -11.43 1.15 1.61
N ILE A 97 -12.34 1.10 2.58
CA ILE A 97 -12.02 0.75 3.96
C ILE A 97 -11.51 -0.70 4.06
N ILE A 98 -12.27 -1.66 3.54
CA ILE A 98 -11.95 -3.09 3.68
C ILE A 98 -10.66 -3.42 2.92
N LEU A 99 -10.56 -3.01 1.66
CA LEU A 99 -9.39 -3.27 0.84
C LEU A 99 -8.16 -2.52 1.37
N GLY A 100 -8.34 -1.26 1.77
CA GLY A 100 -7.27 -0.45 2.33
C GLY A 100 -6.69 -1.04 3.62
N LEU A 101 -7.54 -1.51 4.53
CA LEU A 101 -7.08 -2.17 5.75
C LEU A 101 -6.40 -3.51 5.47
N ALA A 102 -6.91 -4.30 4.52
CA ALA A 102 -6.26 -5.54 4.10
C ALA A 102 -4.85 -5.27 3.52
N ILE A 103 -4.72 -4.28 2.64
CA ILE A 103 -3.44 -3.86 2.06
C ILE A 103 -2.49 -3.34 3.16
N ALA A 104 -2.97 -2.49 4.07
CA ALA A 104 -2.18 -1.99 5.18
C ALA A 104 -1.67 -3.14 6.08
N GLY A 105 -2.51 -4.14 6.34
CA GLY A 105 -2.11 -5.34 7.09
C GLY A 105 -1.00 -6.14 6.40
N VAL A 106 -1.11 -6.34 5.08
CA VAL A 106 -0.05 -6.99 4.29
C VAL A 106 1.25 -6.18 4.33
N GLN A 107 1.17 -4.85 4.15
CA GLN A 107 2.34 -3.97 4.21
C GLN A 107 2.99 -3.98 5.59
N ALA A 108 2.20 -3.97 6.66
CA ALA A 108 2.70 -4.08 8.04
C ALA A 108 3.42 -5.41 8.27
N ALA A 109 2.88 -6.52 7.77
CA ALA A 109 3.50 -7.83 7.86
C ALA A 109 4.83 -7.90 7.10
N VAL A 110 4.90 -7.29 5.92
CA VAL A 110 6.14 -7.18 5.13
C VAL A 110 7.17 -6.32 5.87
N ALA A 111 6.81 -5.13 6.34
CA ALA A 111 7.69 -4.25 7.10
C ALA A 111 8.25 -4.91 8.37
N HIS A 112 7.41 -5.66 9.08
CA HIS A 112 7.82 -6.43 10.25
C HIS A 112 8.78 -7.57 9.88
N THR A 113 8.53 -8.29 8.78
CA THR A 113 9.44 -9.33 8.29
C THR A 113 10.77 -8.77 7.87
N ASN A 114 10.78 -7.63 7.18
CA ASN A 114 12.01 -6.92 6.88
C ASN A 114 12.73 -6.66 8.21
N TRP A 115 12.16 -5.87 9.13
CA TRP A 115 12.82 -5.49 10.39
C TRP A 115 13.39 -6.69 11.18
N THR A 116 12.64 -7.78 11.29
CA THR A 116 13.03 -8.94 12.11
C THR A 116 13.90 -9.97 11.39
N GLY A 117 14.03 -9.90 10.06
CA GLY A 117 14.68 -10.93 9.24
C GLY A 117 13.98 -12.30 9.30
N ARG A 118 12.81 -12.40 9.95
CA ARG A 118 12.02 -13.64 10.09
C ARG A 118 10.76 -13.53 9.24
N TYR A 119 10.62 -14.46 8.30
CA TYR A 119 9.45 -14.52 7.43
C TYR A 119 8.18 -14.82 8.21
N SER A 120 7.18 -13.93 8.14
CA SER A 120 5.81 -14.26 8.50
C SER A 120 5.18 -15.15 7.42
N LEU A 121 4.11 -15.88 7.76
CA LEU A 121 3.33 -16.68 6.80
C LEU A 121 2.84 -15.85 5.61
N ILE A 122 2.43 -14.59 5.87
CA ILE A 122 1.95 -13.66 4.84
C ILE A 122 3.10 -13.20 3.94
N SER A 123 4.24 -12.85 4.53
CA SER A 123 5.42 -12.40 3.79
C SER A 123 5.99 -13.51 2.88
N ARG A 124 5.86 -14.77 3.31
CA ARG A 124 6.20 -15.94 2.48
C ARG A 124 5.32 -16.08 1.25
N SER A 125 4.01 -15.90 1.40
CA SER A 125 3.05 -15.94 0.29
C SER A 125 3.28 -14.78 -0.68
N VAL A 126 3.55 -13.57 -0.17
CA VAL A 126 3.88 -12.40 -1.00
C VAL A 126 5.19 -12.61 -1.77
N ALA A 127 6.23 -13.12 -1.12
CA ALA A 127 7.48 -13.48 -1.82
C ALA A 127 7.27 -14.58 -2.87
N GLY A 128 6.37 -15.53 -2.60
CA GLY A 128 5.94 -16.54 -3.58
C GLY A 128 5.26 -15.91 -4.80
N ALA A 129 4.33 -14.97 -4.58
CA ALA A 129 3.64 -14.26 -5.66
C ALA A 129 4.60 -13.42 -6.52
N TYR A 130 5.57 -12.74 -5.91
CA TYR A 130 6.61 -12.00 -6.66
C TYR A 130 7.49 -12.92 -7.50
N ARG A 131 7.90 -14.08 -6.98
CA ARG A 131 8.66 -15.08 -7.75
C ARG A 131 7.85 -15.64 -8.92
N TRP A 132 6.57 -15.92 -8.70
CA TRP A 132 5.67 -16.40 -9.75
C TRP A 132 5.46 -15.33 -10.83
N LEU A 133 5.17 -14.08 -10.47
CA LEU A 133 5.06 -12.98 -11.42
C LEU A 133 6.36 -12.72 -12.18
N GLY A 134 7.52 -12.83 -11.50
CA GLY A 134 8.83 -12.70 -12.13
C GLY A 134 9.12 -13.76 -13.18
N SER A 135 8.63 -15.00 -13.01
CA SER A 135 8.80 -16.06 -14.02
C SER A 135 7.98 -15.82 -15.29
N TRP A 136 6.90 -15.05 -15.21
CA TRP A 136 6.11 -14.67 -16.40
C TRP A 136 6.73 -13.50 -17.20
N VAL A 137 7.63 -12.72 -16.58
CA VAL A 137 8.28 -11.56 -17.23
C VAL A 137 9.63 -11.95 -17.86
N GLN A 138 10.20 -13.10 -17.49
CA GLN A 138 11.47 -13.62 -18.02
C GLN A 138 11.31 -14.83 -18.97
N GLY A 139 10.07 -15.27 -19.24
CA GLY A 139 9.74 -16.25 -20.29
C GLY A 139 9.22 -15.55 -21.53
#